data_AF-A0A3N2DNI6-F1
#
_entry.id   AF-A0A3N2DNI6-F1
#
_cell.length_a   1.000
_cell.length_b   1.000
_cell.length_c   1.000
_cell.angle_alpha   90.00
_cell.angle_beta   90.00
_cell.angle_gamma   90.00
#
_symmetry.space_group_name_H-M   'P 1'
#
loop_
_entity.id
_entity.type
_entity.pdbx_description
1 polymer ?
#
loop_
_entity_poly.entity_id
_entity_poly.type
_entity_poly.pdbx_seq_one_letter_code
_entity_poly.pdbx_strand_id
1 'polypeptide(L)'
;MKVFGVIAPVKVNYGLIFVAIVTALMSGCMSTPTSTPSSGIRDEPITPGRDSAPSHRPEAHTLISATPKHEAIKRAGNRSPYKVAGIQYSVLASPKGYKERGGASWYGAKFHGRKTSNGETYNQYAMSAAHKTLPIPCYVKVTNLANNKQVIVRVNDRGPFHSKRIIDLSYAAAIKLGYVDKGVAQVEVEYVDPDQWQREQAAKARAKTQVKATPVTAGAVAHATAKPVAKAQPYLQIAAVSNRASADKLAASIRPLVSEPVQVSATQSGTTTLYRVRVGPLSSRQTAPAIQAKLQAAGFAAGHLITR
;
A
#
# COMPACT_ATOMS: atom_id res chain seq x y z
N MET A 1 0.75 -5.94 -87.00
CA MET A 1 1.22 -7.33 -86.76
C MET A 1 0.30 -8.00 -85.73
N LYS A 2 -0.36 -9.11 -86.13
CA LYS A 2 -1.17 -10.11 -85.38
C LYS A 2 -2.36 -9.56 -84.55
N VAL A 3 -3.61 -9.47 -85.02
CA VAL A 3 -4.62 -10.43 -85.55
C VAL A 3 -5.17 -11.43 -84.51
N PHE A 4 -6.48 -11.28 -84.23
CA PHE A 4 -7.40 -12.09 -83.42
C PHE A 4 -7.67 -13.49 -84.00
N GLY A 5 -8.11 -14.43 -83.16
CA GLY A 5 -8.79 -15.66 -83.59
C GLY A 5 -9.19 -16.60 -82.44
N VAL A 6 -10.47 -16.62 -82.11
CA VAL A 6 -11.17 -17.49 -81.13
C VAL A 6 -11.70 -18.75 -81.83
N ILE A 7 -11.53 -19.96 -81.28
CA ILE A 7 -12.49 -21.09 -81.41
C ILE A 7 -12.32 -22.10 -80.23
N ALA A 8 -13.40 -22.42 -79.50
CA ALA A 8 -13.63 -23.65 -78.71
C ALA A 8 -14.70 -24.48 -79.45
N PRO A 9 -14.87 -25.83 -79.31
CA PRO A 9 -15.41 -26.47 -78.08
C PRO A 9 -15.18 -28.00 -77.82
N VAL A 10 -15.47 -28.42 -76.56
CA VAL A 10 -16.18 -29.65 -76.06
C VAL A 10 -15.65 -31.10 -76.25
N LYS A 11 -15.54 -31.84 -75.11
CA LYS A 11 -16.10 -33.20 -74.77
C LYS A 11 -15.61 -33.61 -73.34
N VAL A 12 -16.38 -33.49 -72.25
CA VAL A 12 -17.39 -34.38 -71.60
C VAL A 12 -16.86 -35.69 -70.98
N ASN A 13 -16.89 -35.73 -69.62
CA ASN A 13 -17.23 -36.76 -68.59
C ASN A 13 -16.83 -38.25 -68.82
N TYR A 14 -16.58 -39.12 -67.81
CA TYR A 14 -17.34 -39.43 -66.58
C TYR A 14 -16.43 -40.18 -65.58
N GLY A 15 -16.56 -39.88 -64.28
CA GLY A 15 -15.85 -40.60 -63.23
C GLY A 15 -16.48 -40.39 -61.85
N LEU A 16 -17.80 -40.53 -61.79
CA LEU A 16 -18.58 -40.55 -60.55
C LEU A 16 -18.50 -41.98 -59.99
N ILE A 17 -17.87 -42.19 -58.83
CA ILE A 17 -18.18 -43.34 -57.97
C ILE A 17 -18.57 -42.78 -56.61
N PHE A 18 -19.89 -42.70 -56.46
CA PHE A 18 -20.63 -42.65 -55.21
C PHE A 18 -20.61 -44.07 -54.60
N VAL A 19 -20.57 -44.21 -53.27
CA VAL A 19 -21.52 -45.01 -52.44
C VAL A 19 -21.03 -45.23 -50.99
N ALA A 20 -21.93 -44.87 -50.06
CA ALA A 20 -22.20 -45.34 -48.68
C ALA A 20 -21.07 -45.29 -47.62
N ILE A 21 -21.15 -44.46 -46.57
CA ILE A 21 -22.06 -44.52 -45.39
C ILE A 21 -22.07 -45.88 -44.67
N VAL A 22 -21.27 -45.98 -43.61
CA VAL A 22 -21.59 -46.77 -42.40
C VAL A 22 -21.21 -45.95 -41.17
N THR A 23 -22.22 -45.35 -40.54
CA THR A 23 -22.19 -44.83 -39.17
C THR A 23 -22.18 -46.00 -38.18
N ALA A 24 -21.14 -46.09 -37.36
CA ALA A 24 -21.16 -46.87 -36.12
C ALA A 24 -20.88 -45.94 -34.93
N LEU A 25 -21.92 -45.71 -34.14
CA LEU A 25 -21.88 -45.08 -32.82
C LEU A 25 -21.04 -45.94 -31.87
N MET A 26 -19.95 -45.41 -31.33
CA MET A 26 -19.33 -45.92 -30.11
C MET A 26 -19.28 -44.78 -29.09
N SER A 27 -20.25 -44.81 -28.17
CA SER A 27 -20.24 -44.07 -26.92
C SER A 27 -19.10 -44.60 -26.04
N GLY A 28 -17.96 -43.91 -26.05
CA GLY A 28 -16.90 -44.10 -25.07
C GLY A 28 -17.15 -43.22 -23.85
N CYS A 29 -17.71 -43.78 -22.78
CA CYS A 29 -17.58 -43.22 -21.43
C CYS A 29 -16.30 -43.79 -20.80
N MET A 30 -15.29 -42.95 -20.52
CA MET A 30 -14.31 -43.30 -19.49
C MET A 30 -13.68 -42.07 -18.83
N SER A 31 -14.16 -41.84 -17.60
CA SER A 31 -13.50 -41.34 -16.40
C SER A 31 -12.28 -40.44 -16.55
N THR A 32 -12.47 -39.15 -16.26
CA THR A 32 -11.38 -38.24 -15.91
C THR A 32 -10.79 -38.62 -14.54
N PRO A 33 -9.47 -38.61 -14.36
CA PRO A 33 -8.88 -38.82 -13.04
C PRO A 33 -9.22 -37.63 -12.14
N THR A 34 -9.78 -37.92 -10.97
CA THR A 34 -9.90 -37.00 -9.84
C THR A 34 -8.50 -36.53 -9.45
N SER A 35 -8.11 -35.36 -9.96
CA SER A 35 -6.96 -34.63 -9.45
C SER A 35 -7.37 -33.92 -8.16
N THR A 36 -6.77 -34.39 -7.08
CA THR A 36 -6.70 -33.81 -5.74
C THR A 36 -6.61 -32.27 -5.80
N PRO A 37 -7.31 -31.52 -4.93
CA PRO A 37 -7.24 -30.07 -4.93
C PRO A 37 -5.86 -29.62 -4.45
N SER A 38 -4.96 -29.38 -5.39
CA SER A 38 -3.78 -28.54 -5.18
C SER A 38 -4.23 -27.09 -5.13
N SER A 39 -3.89 -26.41 -4.04
CA SER A 39 -4.11 -24.98 -3.79
C SER A 39 -3.29 -24.12 -4.76
N GLY A 40 -3.72 -24.07 -6.02
CA GLY A 40 -3.14 -23.24 -7.07
C GLY A 40 -4.05 -22.05 -7.36
N ILE A 41 -3.52 -20.83 -7.21
CA ILE A 41 -4.14 -19.58 -7.62
C ILE A 41 -4.40 -19.65 -9.12
N ARG A 42 -5.66 -19.81 -9.52
CA ARG A 42 -6.09 -19.80 -10.92
C ARG A 42 -6.28 -18.36 -11.39
N ASP A 43 -5.74 -18.04 -12.56
CA ASP A 43 -6.05 -16.84 -13.33
C ASP A 43 -7.48 -16.94 -13.91
N GLU A 44 -8.49 -16.96 -13.05
CA GLU A 44 -9.89 -16.94 -13.47
C GLU A 44 -10.23 -15.57 -14.10
N PRO A 45 -10.92 -15.52 -15.26
CA PRO A 45 -11.39 -14.26 -15.83
C PRO A 45 -12.15 -13.43 -14.78
N ILE A 46 -11.96 -12.10 -14.76
CA ILE A 46 -12.73 -11.23 -13.85
C ILE A 46 -14.20 -11.36 -14.27
N THR A 47 -14.99 -12.10 -13.49
CA THR A 47 -16.43 -12.18 -13.69
C THR A 47 -17.03 -10.77 -13.59
N PRO A 48 -17.93 -10.37 -14.50
CA PRO A 48 -18.67 -9.12 -14.38
C PRO A 48 -19.48 -9.12 -13.08
N GLY A 49 -18.96 -8.44 -12.05
CA GLY A 49 -19.52 -8.41 -10.72
C GLY A 49 -19.12 -7.14 -9.99
N ARG A 50 -20.03 -6.62 -9.16
CA ARG A 50 -19.82 -5.40 -8.36
C ARG A 50 -18.67 -5.67 -7.40
N ASP A 51 -17.60 -4.87 -7.52
CA ASP A 51 -16.51 -4.93 -6.57
C ASP A 51 -17.02 -4.50 -5.18
N SER A 52 -16.52 -5.15 -4.13
CA SER A 52 -17.03 -4.99 -2.78
C SER A 52 -15.91 -4.69 -1.79
N ALA A 53 -16.26 -3.95 -0.74
CA ALA A 53 -15.34 -3.69 0.36
C ALA A 53 -15.05 -5.00 1.12
N PRO A 54 -13.83 -5.18 1.65
CA PRO A 54 -13.54 -6.26 2.57
C PRO A 54 -14.40 -6.17 3.84
N SER A 55 -14.59 -7.30 4.52
CA SER A 55 -15.31 -7.37 5.79
C SER A 55 -14.59 -6.63 6.93
N HIS A 56 -13.26 -6.57 6.89
CA HIS A 56 -12.45 -5.88 7.90
C HIS A 56 -12.07 -4.47 7.42
N ARG A 57 -12.41 -3.47 8.23
CA ARG A 57 -12.03 -2.06 8.01
C ARG A 57 -10.95 -1.64 9.01
N PRO A 58 -9.71 -1.41 8.56
CA PRO A 58 -8.67 -0.82 9.40
C PRO A 58 -9.01 0.61 9.82
N GLU A 59 -8.58 0.97 11.02
CA GLU A 59 -8.63 2.34 11.52
C GLU A 59 -7.70 3.27 10.72
N ALA A 60 -8.19 4.42 10.26
CA ALA A 60 -7.43 5.29 9.36
C ALA A 60 -6.09 5.79 9.94
N HIS A 61 -5.99 5.89 11.27
CA HIS A 61 -4.80 6.37 11.97
C HIS A 61 -3.71 5.29 12.09
N THR A 62 -4.04 4.01 11.96
CA THR A 62 -3.06 2.92 12.00
C THR A 62 -2.40 2.70 10.64
N LEU A 63 -3.04 3.17 9.57
CA LEU A 63 -2.55 3.07 8.21
C LEU A 63 -1.39 4.03 7.96
N ILE A 64 -0.21 3.49 7.67
CA ILE A 64 0.99 4.27 7.35
C ILE A 64 1.11 4.43 5.83
N SER A 65 1.40 5.65 5.35
CA SER A 65 1.66 5.92 3.94
C SER A 65 2.86 5.10 3.44
N ALA A 66 2.93 4.84 2.13
CA ALA A 66 4.11 4.24 1.53
C ALA A 66 5.36 5.12 1.77
N THR A 67 6.50 4.49 2.02
CA THR A 67 7.81 5.14 2.13
C THR A 67 8.46 5.18 0.75
N PRO A 68 8.63 6.36 0.11
CA PRO A 68 9.35 6.49 -1.15
C PRO A 68 10.78 5.96 -1.04
N LYS A 69 11.15 5.09 -1.99
CA LYS A 69 12.49 4.57 -2.16
C LYS A 69 12.83 4.50 -3.64
N HIS A 70 14.12 4.61 -3.95
CA HIS A 70 14.58 4.43 -5.32
C HIS A 70 14.36 2.98 -5.75
N GLU A 71 13.60 2.79 -6.82
CA GLU A 71 13.31 1.50 -7.42
C GLU A 71 13.47 1.59 -8.93
N ALA A 72 14.12 0.59 -9.52
CA ALA A 72 14.22 0.51 -10.97
C ALA A 72 12.82 0.31 -11.58
N ILE A 73 12.52 1.08 -12.63
CA ILE A 73 11.32 0.87 -13.45
C ILE A 73 11.36 -0.55 -14.02
N LYS A 74 10.30 -1.33 -13.77
CA LYS A 74 10.24 -2.73 -14.20
C LYS A 74 9.90 -2.83 -15.68
N ARG A 75 10.42 -3.81 -16.42
CA ARG A 75 9.91 -4.08 -17.79
C ARG A 75 8.45 -4.54 -17.76
N ALA A 76 8.09 -5.35 -16.76
CA ALA A 76 6.71 -5.76 -16.52
C ALA A 76 5.85 -4.53 -16.21
N GLY A 77 4.74 -4.38 -16.94
CA GLY A 77 3.80 -3.28 -16.79
C GLY A 77 4.23 -1.97 -17.47
N ASN A 78 5.42 -1.86 -18.06
CA ASN A 78 5.87 -0.64 -18.75
C ASN A 78 6.02 -0.80 -20.27
N ARG A 79 5.37 -1.81 -20.86
CA ARG A 79 5.27 -1.88 -22.32
C ARG A 79 4.48 -0.66 -22.81
N SER A 80 5.03 0.03 -23.79
CA SER A 80 4.47 1.25 -24.37
C SER A 80 4.66 1.23 -25.88
N PRO A 81 3.62 1.54 -26.69
CA PRO A 81 2.23 1.66 -26.25
C PRO A 81 1.65 0.32 -25.79
N TYR A 82 0.51 0.35 -25.09
CA TYR A 82 -0.26 -0.85 -24.76
C TYR A 82 -1.75 -0.62 -25.04
N LYS A 83 -2.51 -1.70 -25.25
CA LYS A 83 -3.94 -1.64 -25.57
C LYS A 83 -4.76 -2.37 -24.52
N VAL A 84 -5.89 -1.77 -24.12
CA VAL A 84 -6.91 -2.39 -23.26
C VAL A 84 -8.27 -2.07 -23.85
N ALA A 85 -9.07 -3.11 -24.13
CA ALA A 85 -10.40 -2.98 -24.75
C ALA A 85 -10.39 -2.09 -26.03
N GLY A 86 -9.36 -2.24 -26.88
CA GLY A 86 -9.21 -1.46 -28.11
C GLY A 86 -8.63 -0.05 -27.94
N ILE A 87 -8.60 0.49 -26.71
CA ILE A 87 -8.04 1.82 -26.42
C ILE A 87 -6.52 1.71 -26.20
N GLN A 88 -5.76 2.56 -26.90
CA GLN A 88 -4.31 2.63 -26.79
C GLN A 88 -3.89 3.64 -25.72
N TYR A 89 -2.93 3.23 -24.88
CA TYR A 89 -2.31 4.05 -23.84
C TYR A 89 -0.80 4.08 -24.05
N SER A 90 -0.19 5.20 -23.67
CA SER A 90 1.27 5.39 -23.73
C SER A 90 1.81 5.65 -22.33
N VAL A 91 2.83 4.89 -21.93
CA VAL A 91 3.56 5.12 -20.69
C VAL A 91 4.51 6.30 -20.89
N LEU A 92 4.56 7.21 -19.92
CA LEU A 92 5.47 8.35 -19.89
C LEU A 92 6.92 7.84 -19.78
N ALA A 93 7.84 8.52 -20.46
CA ALA A 93 9.27 8.20 -20.39
C ALA A 93 9.85 8.39 -18.97
N SER A 94 9.26 9.29 -18.19
CA SER A 94 9.68 9.61 -16.82
C SER A 94 8.47 10.05 -15.99
N PRO A 95 8.42 9.74 -14.68
CA PRO A 95 7.37 10.25 -13.80
C PRO A 95 7.68 11.68 -13.28
N LYS A 96 8.88 12.21 -13.54
CA LYS A 96 9.32 13.51 -13.02
C LYS A 96 8.39 14.64 -13.49
N GLY A 97 8.02 15.51 -12.54
CA GLY A 97 7.12 16.64 -12.79
C GLY A 97 5.65 16.27 -12.99
N TYR A 98 5.28 14.98 -12.91
CA TYR A 98 3.90 14.58 -13.05
C TYR A 98 3.03 15.17 -11.94
N LYS A 99 2.00 15.92 -12.36
CA LYS A 99 0.98 16.49 -11.49
C LYS A 99 -0.33 16.58 -12.26
N GLU A 100 -1.38 15.92 -11.78
CA GLU A 100 -2.67 15.87 -12.48
C GLU A 100 -3.82 15.88 -11.48
N ARG A 101 -4.95 16.48 -11.86
CA ARG A 101 -6.21 16.41 -11.11
C ARG A 101 -7.23 15.57 -11.87
N GLY A 102 -7.97 14.75 -11.16
CA GLY A 102 -9.02 13.95 -11.77
C GLY A 102 -9.73 13.03 -10.80
N GLY A 103 -10.61 12.19 -11.34
CA GLY A 103 -11.36 11.22 -10.55
C GLY A 103 -10.46 10.09 -10.03
N ALA A 104 -10.62 9.73 -8.77
CA ALA A 104 -10.11 8.52 -8.17
C ALA A 104 -11.24 7.52 -7.89
N SER A 105 -10.93 6.24 -7.94
CA SER A 105 -11.72 5.21 -7.26
C SER A 105 -10.83 4.31 -6.41
N TRP A 106 -11.36 3.20 -5.93
CA TRP A 106 -10.56 2.15 -5.31
C TRP A 106 -11.00 0.79 -5.82
N TYR A 107 -10.05 -0.15 -5.89
CA TYR A 107 -10.30 -1.51 -6.35
C TYR A 107 -10.29 -2.47 -5.15
N GLY A 108 -11.34 -3.26 -5.05
CA GLY A 108 -11.75 -4.02 -3.87
C GLY A 108 -11.35 -5.49 -3.90
N ALA A 109 -12.07 -6.26 -3.08
CA ALA A 109 -11.65 -7.59 -2.64
C ALA A 109 -11.44 -8.60 -3.77
N LYS A 110 -12.14 -8.46 -4.90
CA LYS A 110 -12.02 -9.41 -6.03
C LYS A 110 -10.64 -9.45 -6.67
N PHE A 111 -9.86 -8.39 -6.48
CA PHE A 111 -8.49 -8.32 -6.99
C PHE A 111 -7.46 -8.84 -5.97
N HIS A 112 -7.83 -8.94 -4.70
CA HIS A 112 -6.89 -9.31 -3.64
C HIS A 112 -6.24 -10.67 -3.93
N GLY A 113 -4.91 -10.76 -3.80
CA GLY A 113 -4.16 -11.98 -4.09
C GLY A 113 -3.82 -12.19 -5.57
N ARG A 114 -4.36 -11.37 -6.49
CA ARG A 114 -4.04 -11.46 -7.93
C ARG A 114 -2.77 -10.69 -8.29
N LYS A 115 -2.22 -10.96 -9.48
CA LYS A 115 -1.05 -10.26 -9.99
C LYS A 115 -1.43 -8.87 -10.54
N THR A 116 -0.68 -7.87 -10.11
CA THR A 116 -0.63 -6.53 -10.71
C THR A 116 0.14 -6.55 -12.02
N SER A 117 0.05 -5.48 -12.80
CA SER A 117 0.73 -5.32 -14.09
C SER A 117 2.25 -5.43 -14.01
N ASN A 118 2.86 -5.15 -12.85
CA ASN A 118 4.30 -5.30 -12.65
C ASN A 118 4.71 -6.67 -12.05
N GLY A 119 3.75 -7.60 -11.90
CA GLY A 119 3.94 -8.98 -11.42
C GLY A 119 3.86 -9.17 -9.91
N GLU A 120 3.65 -8.10 -9.13
CA GLU A 120 3.46 -8.21 -7.68
C GLU A 120 2.06 -8.68 -7.32
N THR A 121 1.91 -9.38 -6.19
CA THR A 121 0.60 -9.76 -5.66
C THR A 121 -0.10 -8.55 -5.05
N TYR A 122 -1.32 -8.25 -5.49
CA TYR A 122 -2.11 -7.14 -4.96
C TYR A 122 -2.59 -7.42 -3.52
N ASN A 123 -2.26 -6.48 -2.64
CA ASN A 123 -2.76 -6.43 -1.27
C ASN A 123 -3.61 -5.17 -1.09
N GLN A 124 -4.91 -5.34 -0.86
CA GLN A 124 -5.85 -4.24 -0.63
C GLN A 124 -5.57 -3.40 0.62
N TYR A 125 -4.82 -3.96 1.58
CA TYR A 125 -4.40 -3.26 2.79
C TYR A 125 -3.02 -2.59 2.66
N ALA A 126 -2.32 -2.77 1.54
CA ALA A 126 -1.09 -2.05 1.25
C ALA A 126 -1.37 -0.65 0.69
N MET A 127 -0.40 0.27 0.79
CA MET A 127 -0.50 1.62 0.19
C MET A 127 -0.08 1.60 -1.28
N SER A 128 -0.95 1.05 -2.13
CA SER A 128 -0.71 0.91 -3.56
C SER A 128 -1.77 1.60 -4.44
N ALA A 129 -1.45 1.77 -5.72
CA ALA A 129 -2.36 2.32 -6.72
C ALA A 129 -2.10 1.77 -8.12
N ALA A 130 -3.11 1.87 -8.97
CA ALA A 130 -3.04 1.68 -10.41
C ALA A 130 -3.08 3.03 -11.14
N HIS A 131 -2.24 3.19 -12.16
CA HIS A 131 -2.21 4.38 -13.01
C HIS A 131 -2.03 4.04 -14.49
N LYS A 132 -2.66 4.81 -15.39
CA LYS A 132 -2.65 4.57 -16.84
C LYS A 132 -1.27 4.78 -17.47
N THR A 133 -0.59 5.87 -17.12
CA THR A 133 0.55 6.38 -17.91
C THR A 133 1.85 6.51 -17.12
N LEU A 134 1.82 6.43 -15.79
CA LEU A 134 3.02 6.61 -14.98
C LEU A 134 3.91 5.38 -15.11
N PRO A 135 5.23 5.51 -15.31
CA PRO A 135 6.12 4.36 -15.26
C PRO A 135 6.08 3.72 -13.87
N ILE A 136 6.07 2.38 -13.80
CA ILE A 136 5.93 1.62 -12.55
C ILE A 136 7.15 0.75 -12.24
N PRO A 137 7.54 0.57 -10.97
CA PRO A 137 6.97 1.24 -9.82
C PRO A 137 7.37 2.72 -9.73
N CYS A 138 6.50 3.55 -9.18
CA CYS A 138 6.84 4.91 -8.74
C CYS A 138 6.01 5.28 -7.51
N TYR A 139 6.27 6.45 -6.94
CA TYR A 139 5.54 6.95 -5.76
C TYR A 139 4.79 8.23 -6.13
N VAL A 140 3.56 8.33 -5.64
CA VAL A 140 2.74 9.54 -5.80
C VAL A 140 2.14 9.95 -4.47
N LYS A 141 2.10 11.26 -4.23
CA LYS A 141 1.28 11.89 -3.20
C LYS A 141 -0.08 12.14 -3.80
N VAL A 142 -1.11 11.59 -3.17
CA VAL A 142 -2.51 11.80 -3.56
C VAL A 142 -3.16 12.67 -2.51
N THR A 143 -3.79 13.75 -2.96
CA THR A 143 -4.56 14.68 -2.12
C THR A 143 -6.03 14.57 -2.47
N ASN A 144 -6.89 14.26 -1.50
CA ASN A 144 -8.33 14.34 -1.68
C ASN A 144 -8.76 15.80 -1.59
N LEU A 145 -9.28 16.35 -2.68
CA LEU A 145 -9.61 17.77 -2.80
C LEU A 145 -10.80 18.19 -1.94
N ALA A 146 -11.64 17.25 -1.49
CA ALA A 146 -12.80 17.54 -0.67
C ALA A 146 -12.46 17.72 0.82
N ASN A 147 -11.34 17.18 1.30
CA ASN A 147 -11.00 17.18 2.73
C ASN A 147 -9.50 17.45 3.04
N ASN A 148 -8.70 17.71 2.01
CA ASN A 148 -7.26 17.94 2.08
C ASN A 148 -6.44 16.81 2.73
N LYS A 149 -7.03 15.63 2.93
CA LYS A 149 -6.27 14.45 3.40
C LYS A 149 -5.31 14.00 2.30
N GLN A 150 -4.14 13.55 2.73
CA GLN A 150 -3.06 13.16 1.83
C GLN A 150 -2.53 11.79 2.20
N VAL A 151 -2.12 11.04 1.18
CA VAL A 151 -1.41 9.76 1.33
C VAL A 151 -0.32 9.66 0.28
N ILE A 152 0.79 9.02 0.62
CA ILE A 152 1.76 8.58 -0.38
C ILE A 152 1.48 7.11 -0.65
N VAL A 153 1.35 6.77 -1.94
CA VAL A 153 1.13 5.40 -2.40
C VAL A 153 2.20 5.02 -3.41
N ARG A 154 2.46 3.72 -3.52
CA ARG A 154 3.29 3.14 -4.57
C ARG A 154 2.40 2.74 -5.74
N VAL A 155 2.64 3.34 -6.90
CA VAL A 155 1.98 2.93 -8.14
C VAL A 155 2.67 1.68 -8.65
N ASN A 156 1.96 0.56 -8.68
CA ASN A 156 2.50 -0.74 -9.10
C ASN A 156 1.62 -1.49 -10.10
N ASP A 157 0.53 -0.87 -10.54
CA ASP A 157 -0.43 -1.48 -11.45
C ASP A 157 -0.91 -0.50 -12.55
N ARG A 158 -1.63 -1.03 -13.53
CA ARG A 158 -2.22 -0.28 -14.65
C ARG A 158 -3.73 -0.20 -14.53
N GLY A 159 -4.27 0.90 -15.02
CA GLY A 159 -5.69 1.26 -14.91
C GLY A 159 -5.84 2.62 -14.22
N PRO A 160 -7.07 3.09 -13.96
CA PRO A 160 -8.36 2.53 -14.40
C PRO A 160 -8.51 2.51 -15.93
N PHE A 161 -9.32 1.61 -16.49
CA PHE A 161 -9.60 1.55 -17.95
C PHE A 161 -11.05 1.88 -18.33
N HIS A 162 -11.88 2.14 -17.32
CA HIS A 162 -13.25 2.57 -17.49
C HIS A 162 -13.41 3.89 -16.77
N SER A 163 -14.10 4.86 -17.39
CA SER A 163 -14.34 6.23 -16.92
C SER A 163 -13.21 7.26 -17.12
N LYS A 164 -13.54 8.52 -16.79
CA LYS A 164 -12.64 9.68 -16.75
C LYS A 164 -11.70 9.70 -15.51
N ARG A 165 -11.60 8.58 -14.77
CA ARG A 165 -10.69 8.47 -13.62
C ARG A 165 -9.23 8.38 -14.06
N ILE A 166 -8.35 8.89 -13.21
CA ILE A 166 -6.90 8.93 -13.45
C ILE A 166 -6.16 7.90 -12.60
N ILE A 167 -6.69 7.56 -11.41
CA ILE A 167 -6.05 6.66 -10.45
C ILE A 167 -7.06 5.76 -9.75
N ASP A 168 -6.70 4.49 -9.56
CA ASP A 168 -7.43 3.58 -8.69
C ASP A 168 -6.55 3.22 -7.50
N LEU A 169 -7.03 3.48 -6.29
CA LEU A 169 -6.28 3.30 -5.05
C LEU A 169 -6.63 1.98 -4.37
N SER A 170 -5.76 1.49 -3.50
CA SER A 170 -6.11 0.38 -2.62
C SER A 170 -7.19 0.78 -1.61
N TYR A 171 -7.87 -0.23 -1.04
CA TYR A 171 -8.85 -0.03 0.02
C TYR A 171 -8.29 0.75 1.22
N ALA A 172 -7.07 0.40 1.68
CA ALA A 172 -6.40 1.14 2.75
C ALA A 172 -6.11 2.60 2.39
N ALA A 173 -5.64 2.88 1.16
CA ALA A 173 -5.40 4.26 0.74
C ALA A 173 -6.70 5.08 0.70
N ALA A 174 -7.81 4.48 0.24
CA ALA A 174 -9.12 5.13 0.23
C ALA A 174 -9.68 5.41 1.63
N ILE A 175 -9.46 4.51 2.59
CA ILE A 175 -9.78 4.75 4.01
C ILE A 175 -9.00 5.96 4.52
N LYS A 176 -7.67 5.97 4.30
CA LYS A 176 -6.80 7.03 4.81
C LYS A 176 -7.14 8.40 4.19
N LEU A 177 -7.52 8.43 2.92
CA LEU A 177 -8.01 9.64 2.23
C LEU A 177 -9.46 10.01 2.56
N GLY A 178 -10.19 9.15 3.28
CA GLY A 178 -11.53 9.44 3.75
C GLY A 178 -12.59 9.51 2.65
N TYR A 179 -12.50 8.64 1.64
CA TYR A 179 -13.55 8.52 0.61
C TYR A 179 -14.01 7.09 0.33
N VAL A 180 -13.53 6.11 1.10
CA VAL A 180 -13.87 4.69 0.90
C VAL A 180 -15.38 4.44 0.77
N ASP A 181 -16.20 5.04 1.63
CA ASP A 181 -17.66 4.88 1.66
C ASP A 181 -18.36 5.52 0.46
N LYS A 182 -17.74 6.54 -0.16
CA LYS A 182 -18.25 7.19 -1.39
C LYS A 182 -17.89 6.44 -2.66
N GLY A 183 -16.92 5.52 -2.60
CA GLY A 183 -16.38 4.81 -3.76
C GLY A 183 -15.46 5.64 -4.66
N VAL A 184 -15.72 6.95 -4.80
CA VAL A 184 -14.99 7.87 -5.67
C VAL A 184 -14.65 9.19 -4.98
N ALA A 185 -13.62 9.87 -5.48
CA ALA A 185 -13.22 11.21 -5.05
C ALA A 185 -12.59 12.02 -6.19
N GLN A 186 -12.58 13.35 -6.06
CA GLN A 186 -11.71 14.21 -6.86
C GLN A 186 -10.37 14.35 -6.14
N VAL A 187 -9.28 14.09 -6.84
CA VAL A 187 -7.93 14.08 -6.26
C VAL A 187 -6.95 14.88 -7.09
N GLU A 188 -5.86 15.32 -6.45
CA GLU A 188 -4.63 15.73 -7.11
C GLU A 188 -3.57 14.63 -6.87
N VAL A 189 -2.94 14.17 -7.95
CA VAL A 189 -1.88 13.16 -7.95
C VAL A 189 -0.58 13.83 -8.36
N GLU A 190 0.43 13.76 -7.50
CA GLU A 190 1.74 14.37 -7.72
C GLU A 190 2.85 13.33 -7.53
N TYR A 191 3.79 13.24 -8.48
CA TYR A 191 4.95 12.37 -8.33
C TYR A 191 5.82 12.79 -7.14
N VAL A 192 6.28 11.79 -6.38
CA VAL A 192 7.20 11.98 -5.26
C VAL A 192 8.56 11.43 -5.65
N ASP A 193 9.53 12.34 -5.82
CA ASP A 193 10.93 11.97 -6.00
C ASP A 193 11.49 11.36 -4.71
N PRO A 194 11.94 10.09 -4.72
CA PRO A 194 12.42 9.43 -3.51
C PRO A 194 13.63 10.12 -2.86
N ASP A 195 14.56 10.66 -3.66
CA ASP A 195 15.77 11.28 -3.14
C ASP A 195 15.44 12.62 -2.49
N GLN A 196 14.57 13.41 -3.13
CA GLN A 196 14.05 14.64 -2.54
C GLN A 196 13.31 14.34 -1.24
N TRP A 197 12.43 13.35 -1.24
CA TRP A 197 11.67 12.96 -0.06
C TRP A 197 12.60 12.56 1.10
N GLN A 198 13.62 11.74 0.84
CA GLN A 198 14.59 11.35 1.86
C GLN A 198 15.36 12.54 2.43
N ARG A 199 15.81 13.47 1.59
CA ARG A 199 16.47 14.72 2.03
C ARG A 199 15.56 15.55 2.92
N GLU A 200 14.29 15.72 2.54
CA GLU A 200 13.30 16.45 3.34
C GLU A 200 13.06 15.80 4.70
N GLN A 201 12.95 14.47 4.76
CA GLN A 201 12.76 13.75 6.01
C GLN A 201 13.99 13.85 6.92
N ALA A 202 15.20 13.78 6.35
CA ALA A 202 16.44 14.01 7.09
C ALA A 202 16.54 15.44 7.63
N ALA A 203 16.18 16.45 6.83
CA ALA A 203 16.16 17.84 7.25
C ALA A 203 15.16 18.06 8.40
N LYS A 204 13.94 17.50 8.30
CA LYS A 204 12.93 17.55 9.36
C LYS A 204 13.41 16.86 10.65
N ALA A 205 14.11 15.74 10.54
CA ALA A 205 14.68 15.05 11.70
C ALA A 205 15.77 15.90 12.39
N ARG A 206 16.64 16.54 11.60
CA ARG A 206 17.68 17.47 12.10
C ARG A 206 17.05 18.69 12.78
N ALA A 207 16.06 19.32 12.16
CA ALA A 207 15.35 20.46 12.74
C ALA A 207 14.67 20.10 14.08
N LYS A 208 14.00 18.94 14.16
CA LYS A 208 13.42 18.44 15.42
C LYS A 208 14.46 18.20 16.51
N THR A 209 15.68 17.81 16.13
CA THR A 209 16.78 17.59 17.08
C THR A 209 17.36 18.93 17.57
N GLN A 210 17.49 19.92 16.68
CA GLN A 210 17.99 21.25 17.02
C GLN A 210 17.02 22.07 17.87
N VAL A 211 15.70 21.95 17.67
CA VAL A 211 14.71 22.62 18.53
C VAL A 211 14.70 22.07 19.97
N LYS A 212 15.20 20.85 20.22
CA LYS A 212 15.40 20.32 21.59
C LYS A 212 16.69 20.84 22.25
N ALA A 213 17.57 21.50 21.51
CA ALA A 213 18.85 22.02 21.99
C ALA A 213 18.90 23.55 21.88
N THR A 214 18.16 24.25 22.75
CA THR A 214 18.41 25.67 22.98
C THR A 214 19.69 25.80 23.83
N PRO A 215 20.73 26.54 23.38
CA PRO A 215 21.86 26.86 24.24
C PRO A 215 21.40 27.90 25.27
N VAL A 216 21.63 27.62 26.55
CA VAL A 216 21.49 28.63 27.61
C VAL A 216 22.65 29.62 27.45
N THR A 217 22.34 30.86 27.10
CA THR A 217 23.31 31.96 27.02
C THR A 217 24.04 32.11 28.35
N ALA A 218 25.37 32.03 28.30
CA ALA A 218 26.25 32.20 29.44
C ALA A 218 26.17 33.63 29.99
N GLY A 219 25.64 33.77 31.20
CA GLY A 219 25.69 34.98 32.02
C GLY A 219 26.07 34.61 33.46
N ALA A 220 27.33 34.87 33.79
CA ALA A 220 27.87 35.26 35.10
C ALA A 220 27.65 34.36 36.36
N VAL A 221 28.79 33.79 36.80
CA VAL A 221 29.27 33.50 38.18
C VAL A 221 28.41 32.72 39.19
N ALA A 222 28.85 31.49 39.50
CA ALA A 222 29.26 31.08 40.85
C ALA A 222 29.76 29.62 40.82
N HIS A 223 30.94 29.39 41.42
CA HIS A 223 31.39 28.04 41.78
C HIS A 223 30.37 27.37 42.71
N ALA A 224 29.69 26.34 42.21
CA ALA A 224 29.05 25.34 43.04
C ALA A 224 29.41 23.97 42.47
N THR A 225 29.98 23.14 43.33
CA THR A 225 30.48 21.79 43.06
C THR A 225 29.49 20.96 42.25
N ALA A 226 29.97 20.43 41.14
CA ALA A 226 29.21 19.57 40.24
C ALA A 226 28.71 18.32 40.98
N LYS A 227 27.39 18.22 41.17
CA LYS A 227 26.71 16.95 41.43
C LYS A 227 26.47 16.28 40.07
N PRO A 228 26.86 15.00 39.84
CA PRO A 228 26.76 14.39 38.52
C PRO A 228 25.32 14.39 38.02
N VAL A 229 25.07 15.02 36.87
CA VAL A 229 23.76 14.96 36.20
C VAL A 229 23.53 13.52 35.74
N ALA A 230 22.65 12.82 36.44
CA ALA A 230 22.28 11.45 36.13
C ALA A 230 21.81 11.34 34.66
N LYS A 231 22.47 10.45 33.91
CA LYS A 231 22.13 10.06 32.53
C LYS A 231 20.61 9.83 32.43
N ALA A 232 19.90 10.61 31.62
CA ALA A 232 18.45 10.49 31.47
C ALA A 232 18.08 9.07 31.01
N GLN A 233 17.50 8.29 31.92
CA GLN A 233 17.15 6.89 31.67
C GLN A 233 15.94 6.81 30.73
N PRO A 234 15.99 5.98 29.66
CA PRO A 234 14.89 5.84 28.71
C PRO A 234 13.67 5.17 29.34
N TYR A 235 12.49 5.43 28.79
CA TYR A 235 11.23 4.77 29.13
C TYR A 235 10.61 4.17 27.86
N LEU A 236 9.86 3.10 27.98
CA LEU A 236 9.07 2.53 26.89
C LEU A 236 7.60 2.97 27.05
N GLN A 237 7.10 3.84 26.17
CA GLN A 237 5.71 4.29 26.20
C GLN A 237 4.81 3.32 25.45
N ILE A 238 3.93 2.65 26.18
CA ILE A 238 3.05 1.60 25.63
C ILE A 238 1.80 2.19 24.98
N ALA A 239 1.19 3.18 25.64
CA ALA A 239 -0.01 3.85 25.14
C ALA A 239 -0.11 5.30 25.62
N ALA A 240 -0.90 6.10 24.91
CA ALA A 240 -1.41 7.39 25.35
C ALA A 240 -2.92 7.42 25.09
N VAL A 241 -3.72 7.45 26.16
CA VAL A 241 -5.19 7.37 26.09
C VAL A 241 -5.82 8.58 26.76
N SER A 242 -6.99 9.01 26.32
CA SER A 242 -7.70 10.18 26.90
C SER A 242 -8.39 9.87 28.25
N ASN A 243 -8.64 8.60 28.56
CA ASN A 243 -9.30 8.17 29.79
C ASN A 243 -8.29 7.61 30.81
N ARG A 244 -8.27 8.18 32.02
CA ARG A 244 -7.39 7.74 33.11
C ARG A 244 -7.64 6.30 33.56
N ALA A 245 -8.90 5.91 33.71
CA ALA A 245 -9.26 4.56 34.17
C ALA A 245 -8.79 3.49 33.16
N SER A 246 -8.84 3.78 31.86
CA SER A 246 -8.28 2.91 30.83
C SER A 246 -6.76 2.80 30.91
N ALA A 247 -6.07 3.91 31.21
CA ALA A 247 -4.62 3.91 31.41
C ALA A 247 -4.21 3.09 32.65
N ASP A 248 -4.96 3.21 33.75
CA ASP A 248 -4.70 2.49 35.00
C ASP A 248 -4.96 0.98 34.83
N LYS A 249 -6.04 0.59 34.13
CA LYS A 249 -6.30 -0.83 33.77
C LYS A 249 -5.18 -1.41 32.92
N LEU A 250 -4.76 -0.69 31.88
CA LEU A 250 -3.66 -1.11 31.02
C LEU A 250 -2.35 -1.25 31.80
N ALA A 251 -2.04 -0.31 32.69
CA ALA A 251 -0.87 -0.39 33.54
C ALA A 251 -0.91 -1.63 34.47
N ALA A 252 -2.09 -1.93 35.05
CA ALA A 252 -2.27 -3.11 35.89
C ALA A 252 -2.07 -4.43 35.12
N SER A 253 -2.52 -4.52 33.86
CA SER A 253 -2.29 -5.68 33.00
C SER A 253 -0.82 -5.88 32.60
N ILE A 254 -0.04 -4.78 32.52
CA ILE A 254 1.37 -4.83 32.12
C ILE A 254 2.31 -5.15 33.30
N ARG A 255 1.99 -4.68 34.51
CA ARG A 255 2.80 -4.91 35.72
C ARG A 255 3.27 -6.36 35.95
N PRO A 256 2.46 -7.42 35.76
CA PRO A 256 2.94 -8.79 35.96
C PRO A 256 3.87 -9.28 34.84
N LEU A 257 3.94 -8.58 33.71
CA LEU A 257 4.68 -9.00 32.52
C LEU A 257 6.07 -8.40 32.44
N VAL A 258 6.36 -7.34 33.17
CA VAL A 258 7.65 -6.61 33.12
C VAL A 258 8.23 -6.48 34.51
N SER A 259 9.56 -6.52 34.61
CA SER A 259 10.25 -6.37 35.90
C SER A 259 10.44 -4.89 36.28
N GLU A 260 10.30 -4.01 35.30
CA GLU A 260 10.47 -2.57 35.40
C GLU A 260 9.17 -1.89 35.87
N PRO A 261 9.27 -0.76 36.59
CA PRO A 261 8.09 -0.07 37.09
C PRO A 261 7.20 0.44 35.95
N VAL A 262 5.89 0.24 36.10
CA VAL A 262 4.87 0.74 35.16
C VAL A 262 4.23 1.99 35.72
N GLN A 263 4.38 3.11 35.03
CA GLN A 263 3.94 4.44 35.43
C GLN A 263 2.83 4.96 34.53
N VAL A 264 1.81 5.58 35.13
CA VAL A 264 0.78 6.35 34.43
C VAL A 264 1.01 7.83 34.74
N SER A 265 1.20 8.65 33.71
CA SER A 265 1.40 10.09 33.87
C SER A 265 0.47 10.87 32.94
N ALA A 266 -0.20 11.88 33.49
CA ALA A 266 -0.96 12.84 32.71
C ALA A 266 -0.01 13.78 31.93
N THR A 267 -0.39 14.13 30.71
CA THR A 267 0.30 15.11 29.87
C THR A 267 -0.74 15.87 29.07
N GLN A 268 -0.53 17.16 28.84
CA GLN A 268 -1.37 17.93 27.93
C GLN A 268 -0.86 17.76 26.50
N SER A 269 -1.79 17.49 25.59
CA SER A 269 -1.54 17.53 24.15
C SER A 269 -2.53 18.51 23.52
N GLY A 270 -2.11 19.76 23.38
CA GLY A 270 -3.04 20.85 23.07
C GLY A 270 -4.02 21.07 24.23
N THR A 271 -5.31 21.02 23.95
CA THR A 271 -6.40 21.20 24.93
C THR A 271 -6.84 19.91 25.62
N THR A 272 -6.32 18.75 25.20
CA THR A 272 -6.74 17.43 25.73
C THR A 272 -5.70 16.87 26.67
N THR A 273 -6.14 16.38 27.84
CA THR A 273 -5.29 15.61 28.76
C THR A 273 -5.20 14.17 28.28
N LEU A 274 -3.99 13.70 28.03
CA LEU A 274 -3.70 12.30 27.72
C LEU A 274 -2.97 11.65 28.90
N TYR A 275 -3.28 10.39 29.16
CA TYR A 275 -2.64 9.56 30.16
C TYR A 275 -1.69 8.58 29.46
N ARG A 276 -0.39 8.77 29.69
CA ARG A 276 0.66 7.94 29.12
C ARG A 276 1.00 6.79 30.04
N VAL A 277 0.93 5.56 29.53
CA VAL A 277 1.39 4.35 30.22
C VAL A 277 2.81 4.05 29.77
N ARG A 278 3.75 4.01 30.72
CA ARG A 278 5.19 3.88 30.46
C ARG A 278 5.82 2.79 31.32
N VAL A 279 6.71 2.01 30.74
CA VAL A 279 7.55 1.03 31.44
C VAL A 279 8.95 1.61 31.58
N GLY A 280 9.45 1.66 32.82
CA GLY A 280 10.77 2.19 33.14
C GLY A 280 10.78 3.09 34.37
N PRO A 281 11.96 3.62 34.73
CA PRO A 281 13.10 3.83 33.83
C PRO A 281 13.86 2.55 33.47
N LEU A 282 14.35 2.49 32.23
CA LEU A 282 15.16 1.39 31.71
C LEU A 282 16.64 1.64 31.99
N SER A 283 17.38 0.58 32.36
CA SER A 283 18.82 0.66 32.64
C SER A 283 19.67 0.95 31.38
N SER A 284 19.21 0.52 30.20
CA SER A 284 19.88 0.76 28.91
C SER A 284 18.88 0.76 27.76
N ARG A 285 19.15 1.51 26.68
CA ARG A 285 18.37 1.45 25.42
C ARG A 285 18.34 0.04 24.82
N GLN A 286 19.35 -0.79 25.09
CA GLN A 286 19.45 -2.16 24.59
C GLN A 286 18.45 -3.11 25.26
N THR A 287 17.88 -2.76 26.42
CA THR A 287 16.85 -3.58 27.09
C THR A 287 15.46 -3.41 26.48
N ALA A 288 15.23 -2.31 25.74
CA ALA A 288 13.93 -2.02 25.17
C ALA A 288 13.43 -3.14 24.24
N PRO A 289 14.18 -3.64 23.24
CA PRO A 289 13.69 -4.69 22.34
C PRO A 289 13.20 -5.96 23.05
N ALA A 290 13.85 -6.37 24.16
CA ALA A 290 13.44 -7.54 24.93
C ALA A 290 12.08 -7.32 25.62
N ILE A 291 11.87 -6.14 26.21
CA ILE A 291 10.60 -5.76 26.84
C ILE A 291 9.51 -5.62 25.77
N GLN A 292 9.83 -5.03 24.61
CA GLN A 292 8.90 -4.91 23.48
C GLN A 292 8.43 -6.29 22.99
N ALA A 293 9.35 -7.23 22.81
CA ALA A 293 9.02 -8.60 22.40
C ALA A 293 8.13 -9.31 23.43
N LYS A 294 8.41 -9.14 24.73
CA LYS A 294 7.60 -9.74 25.81
C LYS A 294 6.18 -9.17 25.86
N LEU A 295 6.03 -7.86 25.67
CA LEU A 295 4.73 -7.19 25.61
C LEU A 295 3.95 -7.58 24.35
N GLN A 296 4.61 -7.69 23.20
CA GLN A 296 4.00 -8.14 21.95
C GLN A 296 3.51 -9.60 22.04
N ALA A 297 4.30 -10.49 22.66
CA ALA A 297 3.90 -11.88 22.89
C ALA A 297 2.64 -11.99 23.78
N ALA A 298 2.44 -11.02 24.68
CA ALA A 298 1.24 -10.91 25.50
C ALA A 298 0.09 -10.10 24.86
N GLY A 299 0.21 -9.74 23.56
CA GLY A 299 -0.83 -9.07 22.79
C GLY A 299 -0.88 -7.54 22.95
N PHE A 300 0.10 -6.93 23.61
CA PHE A 300 0.19 -5.48 23.75
C PHE A 300 0.97 -4.84 22.60
N ALA A 301 0.74 -3.54 22.37
CA ALA A 301 1.56 -2.76 21.45
C ALA A 301 3.02 -2.78 21.90
N ALA A 302 3.95 -2.83 20.93
CA ALA A 302 5.39 -2.83 21.19
C ALA A 302 5.87 -1.62 22.00
N GLY A 303 5.10 -0.53 22.03
CA GLY A 303 5.49 0.72 22.68
C GLY A 303 6.64 1.43 21.97
N HIS A 304 6.85 2.70 22.30
CA HIS A 304 7.86 3.56 21.70
C HIS A 304 8.88 4.00 22.74
N LEU A 305 10.17 3.87 22.43
CA LEU A 305 11.24 4.33 23.30
C LEU A 305 11.26 5.86 23.37
N ILE A 306 11.16 6.41 24.58
CA ILE A 306 11.23 7.84 24.84
C ILE A 306 12.33 8.13 25.86
N THR A 307 13.03 9.25 25.72
CA THR A 307 13.97 9.77 26.72
C THR A 307 13.42 11.10 27.24
N ARG A 308 13.42 11.27 28.57
CA ARG A 308 13.08 12.56 29.21
C ARG A 308 14.02 13.63 28.64
#